data_AF-A0A519K620-F1
#
_entry.id   AF-A0A519K620-F1
#
_cell.length_a   1.000
_cell.length_b   1.000
_cell.length_c   1.000
_cell.angle_alpha   90.00
_cell.angle_beta   90.00
_cell.angle_gamma   90.00
#
_symmetry.space_group_name_H-M   'P 1'
#
loop_
_entity.id
_entity.type
_entity.pdbx_description
1 polymer ?
#
loop_
_entity_poly.entity_id
_entity_poly.type
_entity_poly.pdbx_seq_one_letter_code
_entity_poly.pdbx_strand_id
1 'polypeptide(L)' 'DLHLVMGGGAAGASPRFRVRIDGQAPGADAGVDIDAAGVGRISEHRLYQLVRQSGAVRERTFEIEFLDPGAQVFAFTFG' A
#
# COMPACT_ATOMS: atom_id res chain seq x y z
N ASP A 1 0.51 9.02 -8.04
CA ASP A 1 0.94 8.09 -6.98
C ASP A 1 -0.17 7.79 -5.99
N LEU A 2 -0.04 6.68 -5.25
CA LEU A 2 -0.93 6.29 -4.15
C LEU A 2 -0.12 6.11 -2.88
N HIS A 3 -0.57 6.79 -1.82
CA HIS A 3 -0.03 6.61 -0.48
C HIS A 3 -1.15 6.32 0.51
N LEU A 4 -0.80 5.60 1.58
CA LEU A 4 -1.73 5.26 2.64
C LEU A 4 -1.07 5.45 4.00
N VAL A 5 -1.73 6.20 4.88
CA VAL A 5 -1.31 6.32 6.28
C VAL A 5 -1.82 5.09 7.03
N MET A 6 -0.89 4.28 7.54
CA MET A 6 -1.17 3.01 8.21
C MET A 6 -0.39 2.87 9.51
N GLY A 7 -0.87 2.00 10.39
CA GLY A 7 -0.21 1.60 11.64
C GLY A 7 -0.61 0.20 12.11
N GLY A 8 0.25 -0.45 12.88
CA GLY A 8 -0.06 -1.71 13.55
C GLY A 8 -0.89 -1.45 14.81
N GLY A 9 -1.99 -2.18 15.00
CA GLY A 9 -2.93 -1.93 16.10
C GLY A 9 -2.44 -2.33 17.49
N ALA A 10 -1.34 -3.07 17.58
CA ALA A 10 -0.67 -3.42 18.83
C ALA A 10 0.85 -3.18 18.69
N ALA A 11 1.52 -2.89 19.80
CA ALA A 11 2.97 -2.73 19.82
C ALA A 11 3.66 -4.01 19.33
N GLY A 12 4.52 -3.88 18.32
CA GLY A 12 5.22 -5.02 17.70
C GLY A 12 4.39 -5.81 16.67
N ALA A 13 3.11 -5.50 16.47
CA ALA A 13 2.33 -6.10 15.39
C ALA A 13 2.85 -5.61 14.04
N SER A 14 3.09 -6.54 13.11
CA SER A 14 3.47 -6.21 11.73
C SER A 14 2.58 -6.91 10.71
N PRO A 15 1.32 -6.47 10.55
CA PRO A 15 0.41 -7.09 9.58
C PRO A 15 0.94 -6.97 8.15
N ARG A 16 0.80 -8.06 7.37
CA ARG A 16 1.03 -8.04 5.93
C ARG A 16 -0.18 -7.48 5.20
N PHE A 17 0.07 -6.82 4.09
CA PHE A 17 -0.95 -6.38 3.15
C PHE A 17 -0.49 -6.60 1.71
N ARG A 18 -1.45 -6.57 0.78
CA ARG A 18 -1.22 -6.66 -0.66
C ARG A 18 -1.94 -5.53 -1.39
N VAL A 19 -1.27 -4.96 -2.39
CA VAL A 19 -1.80 -3.93 -3.28
C VAL A 19 -1.96 -4.50 -4.69
N ARG A 20 -3.07 -4.17 -5.34
CA ARG A 20 -3.27 -4.40 -6.78
C ARG A 20 -3.72 -3.12 -7.46
N ILE A 21 -3.42 -3.04 -8.76
CA ILE A 21 -3.89 -1.98 -9.65
C ILE A 21 -4.69 -2.64 -10.76
N ASP A 22 -5.99 -2.33 -10.83
CA ASP A 22 -6.96 -2.96 -11.75
C ASP A 22 -6.91 -4.50 -11.70
N GLY A 23 -6.87 -5.08 -10.48
CA GLY A 23 -6.77 -6.51 -10.28
C GLY A 23 -5.39 -7.13 -10.53
N GLN A 24 -4.38 -6.37 -10.94
CA GLN A 24 -3.03 -6.87 -11.26
C GLN A 24 -1.96 -6.42 -10.26
N ALA A 25 -0.83 -7.13 -10.22
CA ALA A 25 0.32 -6.72 -9.42
C ALA A 25 0.91 -5.38 -9.92
N PRO A 26 1.44 -4.52 -9.02
CA PRO A 26 1.97 -3.21 -9.41
C PRO A 26 3.19 -3.26 -10.35
N GLY A 27 4.03 -4.30 -10.24
CA GLY A 27 5.22 -4.44 -11.08
C GLY A 27 6.17 -3.25 -10.94
N ALA A 28 6.46 -2.59 -12.06
CA ALA A 28 7.33 -1.41 -12.09
C ALA A 28 6.72 -0.17 -11.43
N ASP A 29 5.39 -0.13 -11.24
CA ASP A 29 4.70 0.96 -10.54
C ASP A 29 4.71 0.75 -9.00
N ALA A 30 5.37 -0.28 -8.48
CA ALA A 30 5.50 -0.49 -7.04
C ALA A 30 6.21 0.71 -6.37
N GLY A 31 5.58 1.24 -5.32
CA GLY A 31 6.19 2.24 -4.44
C GLY A 31 7.26 1.64 -3.55
N VAL A 32 8.00 2.48 -2.82
CA VAL A 32 9.17 2.02 -2.04
C VAL A 32 8.82 1.12 -0.85
N ASP A 33 7.55 1.10 -0.42
CA ASP A 33 7.09 0.34 0.74
C ASP A 33 6.50 -1.03 0.40
N ILE A 34 6.42 -1.39 -0.88
CA ILE A 34 5.94 -2.71 -1.33
C ILE A 34 6.87 -3.30 -2.38
N ASP A 35 6.83 -4.63 -2.51
CA ASP A 35 7.53 -5.30 -3.61
C ASP A 35 6.75 -5.21 -4.93
N ALA A 36 7.36 -5.70 -6.02
CA ALA A 36 6.74 -5.72 -7.35
C ALA A 36 5.47 -6.58 -7.44
N ALA A 37 5.28 -7.54 -6.53
CA ALA A 37 4.06 -8.33 -6.41
C ALA A 37 2.97 -7.60 -5.61
N GLY A 38 3.29 -6.42 -5.08
CA GLY A 38 2.42 -5.55 -4.33
C GLY A 38 2.36 -5.88 -2.83
N VAL A 39 3.27 -6.71 -2.31
CA VAL A 39 3.24 -7.14 -0.91
C VAL A 39 4.07 -6.19 -0.06
N GLY A 40 3.49 -5.79 1.08
CA GLY A 40 4.15 -4.97 2.09
C GLY A 40 3.84 -5.42 3.51
N ARG A 41 4.53 -4.81 4.47
CA ARG A 41 4.25 -4.97 5.90
C ARG A 41 4.10 -3.62 6.55
N ILE A 42 3.15 -3.51 7.48
CA ILE A 42 3.07 -2.36 8.36
C ILE A 42 4.12 -2.56 9.45
N SER A 43 5.09 -1.66 9.58
CA SER A 43 6.11 -1.69 10.64
C SER A 43 5.90 -0.59 11.66
N GLU A 44 5.37 0.55 11.22
CA GLU A 44 5.25 1.79 11.99
C GLU A 44 3.97 2.55 11.62
N HIS A 45 3.59 3.51 12.46
CA HIS A 45 2.50 4.45 12.22
C HIS A 45 3.01 5.62 11.37
N ARG A 46 2.87 5.53 10.05
CA ARG A 46 3.42 6.52 9.11
C ARG A 46 2.71 6.49 7.76
N LEU A 47 3.15 7.36 6.86
CA LEU A 47 2.80 7.32 5.45
C LEU A 47 3.57 6.20 4.74
N TYR A 48 2.87 5.39 3.94
CA TYR A 48 3.44 4.36 3.08
C TYR A 48 3.22 4.74 1.61
N GLN A 49 4.29 4.74 0.81
CA GLN A 49 4.21 4.89 -0.64
C GLN A 49 3.95 3.53 -1.28
N LEU A 50 2.71 3.32 -1.71
CA LEU A 50 2.25 2.04 -2.25
C LEU A 50 2.44 1.95 -3.75
N VAL A 51 2.08 3.00 -4.48
CA VAL A 51 2.21 3.01 -5.95
C VAL A 51 2.91 4.28 -6.38
N ARG A 52 3.92 4.13 -7.23
CA ARG A 52 4.56 5.21 -7.95
C ARG A 52 4.28 5.05 -9.44
N GLN A 53 3.32 5.80 -9.95
CA GLN A 53 2.93 5.68 -11.36
C GLN A 53 3.86 6.50 -12.24
N SER A 54 4.35 5.86 -13.29
CA SER A 54 5.05 6.56 -14.37
C SER A 54 4.11 6.92 -15.52
N GLY A 55 4.33 8.09 -16.13
CA GLY A 55 3.59 8.53 -17.30
C GLY A 55 2.29 9.30 -16.99
N ALA A 56 1.35 9.27 -17.94
CA ALA A 56 0.14 10.07 -17.86
C ALA A 56 -0.79 9.60 -16.74
N VAL A 57 -1.29 10.55 -15.95
CA VAL A 57 -2.31 10.29 -14.94
C VAL A 57 -3.60 9.87 -15.63
N ARG A 58 -4.14 8.73 -15.23
CA ARG A 58 -5.41 8.16 -15.69
C ARG A 58 -6.15 7.55 -14.52
N GLU A 59 -7.44 7.36 -14.70
CA GLU A 59 -8.27 6.65 -13.73
C GLU A 59 -7.80 5.19 -13.57
N ARG A 60 -7.74 4.72 -12.32
CA ARG A 60 -7.32 3.36 -11.95
C ARG A 60 -8.07 2.92 -10.70
N THR A 61 -8.31 1.63 -10.58
CA THR A 61 -8.78 1.03 -9.33
C THR A 61 -7.60 0.50 -8.54
N PHE A 62 -7.49 0.92 -7.28
CA PHE A 62 -6.50 0.38 -6.35
C PHE A 62 -7.19 -0.49 -5.31
N GLU A 63 -6.69 -1.70 -5.15
CA GLU A 63 -7.18 -2.65 -4.16
C GLU A 63 -6.10 -2.84 -3.09
N ILE A 64 -6.49 -2.76 -1.82
CA ILE A 64 -5.61 -3.02 -0.69
C ILE A 64 -6.25 -4.10 0.17
N GLU A 65 -5.58 -5.24 0.28
CA GLU A 65 -6.01 -6.41 1.05
C GLU A 65 -5.11 -6.57 2.28
N PHE A 66 -5.68 -6.55 3.48
CA PHE A 66 -4.94 -6.85 4.72
C PHE A 66 -4.97 -8.35 4.98
N LEU A 67 -3.80 -8.99 4.89
CA LEU A 67 -3.65 -10.44 4.95
C LEU A 67 -3.58 -10.97 6.39
N ASP A 68 -3.16 -10.11 7.30
CA ASP A 68 -3.10 -10.38 8.74
C ASP A 68 -3.98 -9.36 9.48
N PRO A 69 -4.58 -9.71 10.63
CA PRO A 69 -5.41 -8.80 11.41
C PRO A 69 -4.60 -7.68 12.07
N GLY A 70 -5.29 -6.63 12.50
CA GLY A 70 -4.70 -5.55 13.30
C GLY A 70 -4.08 -4.41 12.50
N ALA A 71 -4.40 -4.28 11.21
CA ALA A 71 -4.10 -3.07 10.47
C ALA A 71 -5.00 -1.91 10.92
N GLN A 72 -4.41 -0.73 11.12
CA GLN A 72 -5.11 0.54 11.28
C GLN A 72 -4.82 1.41 10.07
N VAL A 73 -5.86 2.03 9.51
CA VAL A 73 -5.79 2.80 8.27
C VAL A 73 -6.48 4.13 8.50
N PHE A 74 -5.83 5.22 8.10
CA PHE A 74 -6.27 6.56 8.49
C PHE A 74 -6.68 7.42 7.30
N ALA A 75 -5.85 7.49 6.26
CA ALA A 75 -6.09 8.35 5.11
C ALA A 75 -5.38 7.84 3.85
N PHE A 76 -6.06 8.00 2.71
CA PHE A 76 -5.43 7.94 1.40
C PHE A 76 -4.93 9.33 1.00
N THR A 77 -3.75 9.38 0.38
CA THR A 77 -3.24 10.61 -0.23
C THR A 77 -2.65 10.32 -1.61
N PHE A 78 -2.73 11.32 -2.49
CA PHE A 78 -2.31 11.25 -3.89
C PHE A 78 -1.31 12.38 -4.16
N GLY A 79 -0.36 12.12 -5.05
CA GLY A 79 0.73 13.05 -5.41
C GLY A 79 1.46 12.57 -6.65
#